data_AF-A0A060HFU1-F1
#
_entry.id   AF-A0A060HFU1-F1
#
_cell.length_a   1.000
_cell.length_b   1.000
_cell.length_c   1.000
_cell.angle_alpha   90.00
_cell.angle_beta   90.00
_cell.angle_gamma   90.00
#
_symmetry.space_group_name_H-M   'P 1'
#
loop_
_entity.id
_entity.type
_entity.pdbx_description
1 polymer ?
#
loop_
_entity_poly.entity_id
_entity_poly.type
_entity_poly.pdbx_seq_one_letter_code
_entity_poly.pdbx_strand_id
1 'polypeptide(L)'
;MIKMDMPRLLDERGYKPLKMQEKAVASAAMSSLTVLGESSIRALLFHMSTLAGMQERELLSNYKEFEKALWSALGSGADIILKRFDEELAKNVQATDMGPNEVLDAMRRDESYVFMRNVSAGEHVLLLYRSVQFRDRMLGAFFDPVAGGRQAKGAILSEPAALASAPSITWHELQEKVAGASLDEKVSEWTSALGAGRLRLARDSTWLLENNLEETTASRFKDAALVCACDLRVGIERTSRAMESHDYVVLEDSKTVYAKE
;
A
#
# COMPACT_ATOMS: atom_id res chain seq x y z
N MET A 1 7.50 0.30 31.19
CA MET A 1 7.56 0.20 29.71
C MET A 1 7.16 1.57 29.16
N ILE A 2 8.09 2.32 28.58
CA ILE A 2 7.79 3.65 28.02
C ILE A 2 6.91 3.44 26.79
N LYS A 3 5.72 4.05 26.79
CA LYS A 3 4.82 4.01 25.64
C LYS A 3 5.46 4.88 24.55
N MET A 4 5.91 4.26 23.47
CA MET A 4 6.48 4.96 22.32
C MET A 4 5.39 5.83 21.69
N ASP A 5 5.62 7.15 21.63
CA ASP A 5 4.73 8.07 20.93
C ASP A 5 5.02 8.03 19.42
N MET A 6 4.55 6.96 18.78
CA MET A 6 4.77 6.70 17.37
C MET A 6 4.21 7.81 16.45
N PRO A 7 3.01 8.37 16.68
CA PRO A 7 2.50 9.47 15.86
C PRO A 7 3.44 10.68 15.83
N ARG A 8 4.00 11.06 16.98
CA ARG A 8 4.97 12.16 17.06
C ARG A 8 6.26 11.84 16.31
N LEU A 9 6.80 10.62 16.48
CA LEU A 9 8.01 10.21 15.75
C LEU A 9 7.79 10.20 14.24
N LEU A 10 6.63 9.76 13.78
CA LEU A 10 6.25 9.77 12.37
C LEU A 10 6.23 11.21 11.83
N ASP A 11 5.58 12.13 12.54
CA ASP A 11 5.53 13.55 12.17
C ASP A 11 6.93 14.20 12.13
N GLU A 12 7.76 13.96 13.16
CA GLU A 12 9.16 14.41 13.20
C GLU A 12 10.01 13.87 12.03
N ARG A 13 9.61 12.72 11.46
CA ARG A 13 10.27 12.08 10.32
C ARG A 13 9.63 12.41 8.97
N GLY A 14 8.66 13.33 8.95
CA GLY A 14 7.98 13.81 7.73
C GLY A 14 6.89 12.87 7.21
N TYR A 15 6.41 11.93 8.03
CA TYR A 15 5.31 11.05 7.67
C TYR A 15 3.97 11.68 8.02
N LYS A 16 3.06 11.71 7.03
CA LYS A 16 1.68 12.16 7.25
C LYS A 16 0.67 11.05 6.97
N PRO A 17 -0.49 11.06 7.66
CA PRO A 17 -1.59 10.16 7.34
C PRO A 17 -1.94 10.19 5.86
N LEU A 18 -1.91 9.01 5.24
CA LEU A 18 -2.24 8.82 3.84
C LEU A 18 -3.74 8.93 3.66
N LYS A 19 -4.17 9.87 2.82
CA LYS A 19 -5.57 10.04 2.50
C LYS A 19 -6.06 9.04 1.44
N MET A 20 -6.05 7.76 1.80
CA MET A 20 -6.37 6.64 0.90
C MET A 20 -7.72 6.79 0.19
N GLN A 21 -8.78 7.13 0.93
CA GLN A 21 -10.12 7.33 0.36
C GLN A 21 -10.12 8.45 -0.67
N GLU A 22 -9.58 9.62 -0.32
CA GLU A 22 -9.52 10.78 -1.22
C GLU A 22 -8.76 10.44 -2.51
N LYS A 23 -7.65 9.69 -2.41
CA LYS A 23 -6.88 9.22 -3.57
C LYS A 23 -7.68 8.24 -4.44
N ALA A 24 -8.37 7.27 -3.83
CA ALA A 24 -9.17 6.30 -4.55
C ALA A 24 -10.36 6.95 -5.28
N VAL A 25 -11.05 7.87 -4.62
CA VAL A 25 -12.14 8.66 -5.22
C VAL A 25 -11.60 9.49 -6.39
N ALA A 26 -10.49 10.20 -6.21
CA ALA A 26 -9.89 11.00 -7.28
C ALA A 26 -9.47 10.15 -8.49
N SER A 27 -8.88 8.99 -8.25
CA SER A 27 -8.52 8.05 -9.31
C SER A 27 -9.75 7.50 -10.03
N ALA A 28 -10.79 7.10 -9.29
CA ALA A 28 -12.02 6.58 -9.88
C ALA A 28 -12.77 7.67 -10.69
N ALA A 29 -12.82 8.90 -10.18
CA ALA A 29 -13.39 10.06 -10.86
C ALA A 29 -12.63 10.39 -12.16
N MET A 30 -11.30 10.46 -12.11
CA MET A 30 -10.52 10.70 -13.32
C MET A 30 -10.70 9.58 -14.35
N SER A 31 -10.61 8.32 -13.93
CA SER A 31 -10.80 7.16 -14.80
C SER A 31 -12.20 7.13 -15.43
N SER A 32 -13.26 7.43 -14.68
CA SER A 32 -14.63 7.41 -15.21
C SER A 32 -14.87 8.49 -16.25
N LEU A 33 -14.23 9.66 -16.09
CA LEU A 33 -14.31 10.74 -17.08
C LEU A 33 -13.60 10.42 -18.40
N THR A 34 -12.63 9.49 -18.41
CA THR A 34 -11.91 9.10 -19.65
C THR A 34 -12.81 8.49 -20.72
N VAL A 35 -14.01 8.02 -20.37
CA VAL A 35 -15.03 7.53 -21.30
C VAL A 35 -15.39 8.58 -22.37
N LEU A 36 -15.23 9.87 -22.07
CA LEU A 36 -15.53 10.98 -22.98
C LEU A 36 -14.37 11.37 -23.93
N GLY A 37 -13.21 10.74 -23.77
CA GLY A 37 -11.97 11.07 -24.49
C GLY A 37 -11.21 12.24 -23.87
N GLU A 38 -9.88 12.20 -23.95
CA GLU A 38 -8.95 13.12 -23.26
C GLU A 38 -9.22 14.61 -23.55
N SER A 39 -9.63 14.94 -24.77
CA SER A 39 -9.91 16.32 -25.18
C SER A 39 -11.11 16.94 -24.44
N SER A 40 -12.05 16.12 -23.98
CA SER A 40 -13.31 16.55 -23.37
C SER A 40 -13.21 16.67 -21.83
N ILE A 41 -12.28 15.92 -21.22
CA ILE A 41 -12.16 15.82 -19.75
C ILE A 41 -11.88 17.18 -19.12
N ARG A 42 -10.90 17.94 -19.64
CA ARG A 42 -10.52 19.23 -19.04
C ARG A 42 -11.65 20.25 -19.11
N ALA A 43 -12.38 20.30 -20.21
CA ALA A 43 -13.51 21.22 -20.36
C ALA A 43 -14.65 20.87 -19.40
N LEU A 44 -14.95 19.58 -19.26
CA LEU A 44 -15.96 19.11 -18.31
C LEU A 44 -15.55 19.35 -16.86
N LEU A 45 -14.31 19.05 -16.48
CA LEU A 45 -13.80 19.31 -15.13
C LEU A 45 -13.81 20.79 -14.78
N PHE A 46 -13.39 21.64 -15.71
CA PHE A 46 -13.47 23.09 -15.54
C PHE A 46 -14.91 23.57 -15.35
N HIS A 47 -15.84 23.01 -16.14
CA HIS A 47 -17.26 23.35 -16.00
C HIS A 47 -17.85 22.87 -14.66
N MET A 48 -17.59 21.62 -14.28
CA MET A 48 -18.04 21.04 -13.01
C MET A 48 -17.48 21.78 -11.79
N SER A 49 -16.18 22.13 -11.82
CA SER A 49 -15.55 22.90 -10.74
C SER A 49 -16.14 24.31 -10.62
N THR A 50 -16.46 24.95 -11.74
CA THR A 50 -17.15 26.25 -11.77
C THR A 50 -18.57 26.15 -11.19
N LEU A 51 -19.33 25.11 -11.55
CA LEU A 51 -20.68 24.87 -11.00
C LEU A 51 -20.66 24.57 -9.50
N ALA A 52 -19.65 23.83 -9.03
CA ALA A 52 -19.48 23.48 -7.62
C ALA A 52 -18.90 24.63 -6.78
N GLY A 53 -18.20 25.60 -7.40
CA GLY A 53 -17.47 26.65 -6.70
C GLY A 53 -16.26 26.12 -5.91
N MET A 54 -15.63 25.05 -6.41
CA MET A 54 -14.54 24.32 -5.74
C MET A 54 -13.34 24.14 -6.66
N GLN A 55 -12.16 23.89 -6.09
CA GLN A 55 -11.00 23.51 -6.92
C GLN A 55 -11.18 22.09 -7.48
N GLU A 56 -10.66 21.84 -8.69
CA GLU A 56 -10.76 20.51 -9.35
C GLU A 56 -10.25 19.38 -8.46
N ARG A 57 -9.16 19.61 -7.71
CA ARG A 57 -8.59 18.63 -6.78
C ARG A 57 -9.58 18.24 -5.68
N GLU A 58 -10.26 19.22 -5.09
CA GLU A 58 -11.22 19.00 -3.99
C GLU A 58 -12.51 18.33 -4.50
N LEU A 59 -12.93 18.70 -5.72
CA LEU A 59 -14.05 18.08 -6.39
C LEU A 59 -13.77 16.59 -6.66
N LEU A 60 -12.60 16.29 -7.20
CA LEU A 60 -12.21 14.92 -7.55
C LEU A 60 -11.99 14.04 -6.31
N SER A 61 -11.61 14.59 -5.16
CA SER A 61 -11.38 13.81 -3.94
C SER A 61 -12.64 13.57 -3.09
N ASN A 62 -13.80 14.10 -3.49
CA ASN A 62 -15.05 13.98 -2.75
C ASN A 62 -16.19 13.45 -3.65
N TYR A 63 -16.58 12.19 -3.43
CA TYR A 63 -17.60 11.51 -4.25
C TYR A 63 -18.92 12.27 -4.32
N LYS A 64 -19.40 12.83 -3.19
CA LYS A 64 -20.70 13.51 -3.14
C LYS A 64 -20.69 14.81 -3.95
N GLU A 65 -19.61 15.57 -3.86
CA GLU A 65 -19.46 16.81 -4.61
C GLU A 65 -19.25 16.51 -6.10
N PHE A 66 -18.44 15.49 -6.41
CA PHE A 66 -18.25 15.00 -7.78
C PHE A 66 -19.58 14.60 -8.43
N GLU A 67 -20.36 13.73 -7.77
CA GLU A 67 -21.65 13.25 -8.25
C GLU A 67 -22.61 14.41 -8.51
N LYS A 68 -22.76 15.32 -7.53
CA LYS A 68 -23.64 16.49 -7.63
C LYS A 68 -23.24 17.41 -8.78
N ALA A 69 -21.95 17.70 -8.93
CA ALA A 69 -21.46 18.57 -10.01
C ALA A 69 -21.65 17.91 -11.38
N LEU A 70 -21.48 16.59 -11.47
CA LEU A 70 -21.64 15.83 -12.70
C LEU A 70 -23.10 15.81 -13.16
N TRP A 71 -24.04 15.56 -12.24
CA TRP A 71 -25.48 15.68 -12.50
C TRP A 71 -25.87 17.08 -12.95
N SER A 72 -25.29 18.10 -12.32
CA SER A 72 -25.54 19.50 -12.68
C SER A 72 -25.03 19.86 -14.08
N ALA A 73 -23.90 19.26 -14.49
CA ALA A 73 -23.28 19.49 -15.80
C ALA A 73 -23.96 18.71 -16.94
N LEU A 74 -24.36 17.46 -16.70
CA LEU A 74 -24.76 16.52 -17.76
C LEU A 74 -26.20 16.00 -17.68
N GLY A 75 -26.92 16.25 -16.57
CA GLY A 75 -28.22 15.64 -16.33
C GLY A 75 -28.13 14.11 -16.41
N SER A 76 -29.08 13.45 -17.08
CA SER A 76 -29.12 11.99 -17.25
C SER A 76 -27.90 11.38 -17.94
N GLY A 77 -27.06 12.19 -18.60
CA GLY A 77 -25.77 11.73 -19.12
C GLY A 77 -24.78 11.30 -18.02
N ALA A 78 -24.99 11.77 -16.79
CA ALA A 78 -24.15 11.43 -15.62
C ALA A 78 -24.20 9.94 -15.27
N ASP A 79 -25.32 9.25 -15.51
CA ASP A 79 -25.52 7.85 -15.13
C ASP A 79 -24.43 6.91 -15.66
N ILE A 80 -24.01 7.10 -16.92
CA ILE A 80 -22.99 6.27 -17.56
C ILE A 80 -21.63 6.45 -16.87
N ILE A 81 -21.30 7.69 -16.52
CA ILE A 81 -20.02 8.05 -15.89
C ILE A 81 -20.03 7.60 -14.42
N LEU A 82 -21.14 7.75 -13.71
CA LEU A 82 -21.27 7.30 -12.31
C LEU A 82 -21.21 5.77 -12.21
N LYS A 83 -21.87 5.05 -13.11
CA LYS A 83 -21.73 3.58 -13.16
C LYS A 83 -20.26 3.18 -13.36
N ARG A 84 -19.53 3.88 -14.23
CA ARG A 84 -18.11 3.62 -14.43
C ARG A 84 -17.28 4.00 -13.20
N PHE A 85 -17.63 5.08 -12.52
CA PHE A 85 -17.00 5.48 -11.27
C PHE A 85 -17.13 4.36 -10.22
N ASP A 86 -18.34 3.79 -10.06
CA ASP A 86 -18.59 2.71 -9.11
C ASP A 86 -17.75 1.47 -9.44
N GLU A 87 -17.69 1.09 -10.72
CA GLU A 87 -16.83 -0.01 -11.20
C GLU A 87 -15.35 0.24 -10.89
N GLU A 88 -14.85 1.46 -11.12
CA GLU A 88 -13.45 1.81 -10.85
C GLU A 88 -13.15 1.88 -9.35
N LEU A 89 -14.07 2.42 -8.55
CA LEU A 89 -13.92 2.53 -7.10
C LEU A 89 -13.94 1.15 -6.43
N ALA A 90 -14.85 0.26 -6.84
CA ALA A 90 -15.03 -1.06 -6.27
C ALA A 90 -13.80 -1.97 -6.45
N LYS A 91 -12.97 -1.72 -7.48
CA LYS A 91 -11.68 -2.40 -7.65
C LYS A 91 -10.81 -2.29 -6.39
N ASN A 92 -10.81 -1.16 -5.69
CA ASN A 92 -9.96 -0.96 -4.51
C ASN A 92 -10.19 -1.99 -3.39
N VAL A 93 -11.39 -2.58 -3.30
CA VAL A 93 -11.78 -3.50 -2.22
C VAL A 93 -12.10 -4.93 -2.70
N GLN A 94 -11.88 -5.25 -3.98
CA GLN A 94 -12.26 -6.54 -4.60
C GLN A 94 -13.75 -6.91 -4.41
N ALA A 95 -14.65 -5.93 -4.38
CA ALA A 95 -16.08 -6.17 -4.27
C ALA A 95 -16.78 -5.92 -5.62
N THR A 96 -17.76 -6.74 -5.97
CA THR A 96 -18.53 -6.58 -7.22
C THR A 96 -19.94 -6.02 -6.99
N ASP A 97 -20.46 -6.10 -5.76
CA ASP A 97 -21.86 -5.81 -5.45
C ASP A 97 -22.04 -4.71 -4.38
N MET A 98 -21.05 -3.83 -4.20
CA MET A 98 -21.09 -2.76 -3.21
C MET A 98 -21.32 -1.40 -3.87
N GLY A 99 -22.21 -0.60 -3.27
CA GLY A 99 -22.37 0.80 -3.66
C GLY A 99 -21.17 1.66 -3.25
N PRO A 100 -21.00 2.87 -3.83
CA PRO A 100 -19.83 3.71 -3.60
C PRO A 100 -19.63 4.09 -2.13
N ASN A 101 -20.71 4.39 -1.38
CA ASN A 101 -20.61 4.68 0.05
C ASN A 101 -20.17 3.44 0.86
N GLU A 102 -20.62 2.25 0.50
CA GLU A 102 -20.23 1.01 1.18
C GLU A 102 -18.76 0.69 0.91
N VAL A 103 -18.29 0.92 -0.32
CA VAL A 103 -16.87 0.78 -0.68
C VAL A 103 -16.03 1.76 0.14
N LEU A 104 -16.44 3.03 0.23
CA LEU A 104 -15.74 4.02 1.04
C LEU A 104 -15.71 3.60 2.52
N ASP A 105 -16.83 3.19 3.10
CA ASP A 105 -16.87 2.74 4.49
C ASP A 105 -15.98 1.51 4.75
N ALA A 106 -15.94 0.55 3.81
CA ALA A 106 -15.02 -0.57 3.87
C ALA A 106 -13.56 -0.13 3.79
N MET A 107 -13.23 0.79 2.88
CA MET A 107 -11.90 1.39 2.79
C MET A 107 -11.49 2.11 4.08
N ARG A 108 -12.42 2.77 4.78
CA ARG A 108 -12.13 3.42 6.07
C ARG A 108 -11.87 2.39 7.16
N ARG A 109 -12.68 1.33 7.20
CA ARG A 109 -12.59 0.30 8.24
C ARG A 109 -11.31 -0.52 8.12
N ASP A 110 -10.94 -0.85 6.89
CA ASP A 110 -9.88 -1.80 6.54
C ASP A 110 -8.73 -1.14 5.76
N GLU A 111 -8.50 0.16 5.99
CA GLU A 111 -7.57 1.01 5.22
C GLU A 111 -6.20 0.37 5.04
N SER A 112 -5.60 -0.09 6.14
CA SER A 112 -4.28 -0.71 6.11
C SER A 112 -4.27 -1.99 5.25
N TYR A 113 -5.30 -2.83 5.31
CA TYR A 113 -5.37 -4.06 4.51
C TYR A 113 -5.59 -3.75 3.03
N VAL A 114 -6.47 -2.81 2.72
CA VAL A 114 -6.70 -2.31 1.36
C VAL A 114 -5.40 -1.75 0.78
N PHE A 115 -4.66 -0.96 1.57
CA PHE A 115 -3.34 -0.48 1.17
C PHE A 115 -2.36 -1.62 0.86
N MET A 116 -2.21 -2.60 1.76
CA MET A 116 -1.28 -3.72 1.55
C MET A 116 -1.56 -4.48 0.25
N ARG A 117 -2.83 -4.67 -0.11
CA ARG A 117 -3.23 -5.34 -1.37
C ARG A 117 -2.89 -4.53 -2.62
N ASN A 118 -2.81 -3.21 -2.50
CA ASN A 118 -2.60 -2.28 -3.61
C ASN A 118 -1.16 -1.73 -3.71
N VAL A 119 -0.25 -2.14 -2.80
CA VAL A 119 1.18 -1.78 -2.88
C VAL A 119 1.71 -2.12 -4.27
N SER A 120 2.28 -1.14 -4.94
CA SER A 120 2.74 -1.21 -6.33
C SER A 120 4.24 -1.54 -6.42
N ALA A 121 4.68 -1.89 -7.62
CA ALA A 121 6.11 -2.08 -7.89
C ALA A 121 6.87 -0.77 -7.65
N GLY A 122 8.00 -0.86 -6.95
CA GLY A 122 8.84 0.27 -6.56
C GLY A 122 8.40 0.99 -5.30
N GLU A 123 7.31 0.57 -4.66
CA GLU A 123 6.92 1.09 -3.36
C GLU A 123 7.55 0.27 -2.23
N HIS A 124 8.06 0.96 -1.21
CA HIS A 124 8.65 0.37 -0.02
C HIS A 124 7.85 0.70 1.24
N VAL A 125 7.31 -0.33 1.89
CA VAL A 125 6.41 -0.20 3.04
C VAL A 125 7.06 -0.76 4.30
N LEU A 126 7.13 0.03 5.37
CA LEU A 126 7.52 -0.42 6.70
C LEU A 126 6.27 -0.79 7.51
N LEU A 127 6.15 -2.06 7.88
CA LEU A 127 5.11 -2.57 8.76
C LEU A 127 5.64 -2.63 10.19
N LEU A 128 5.12 -1.77 11.06
CA LEU A 128 5.48 -1.72 12.47
C LEU A 128 4.49 -2.51 13.31
N TYR A 129 4.97 -3.56 13.96
CA TYR A 129 4.13 -4.51 14.67
C TYR A 129 4.66 -4.84 16.07
N ARG A 130 3.78 -5.27 16.96
CA ARG A 130 4.09 -5.99 18.21
C ARG A 130 3.50 -7.40 18.17
N SER A 131 2.36 -7.57 17.49
CA SER A 131 1.69 -8.85 17.33
C SER A 131 2.15 -9.55 16.06
N VAL A 132 2.71 -10.75 16.21
CA VAL A 132 3.01 -11.66 15.08
C VAL A 132 1.75 -11.97 14.27
N GLN A 133 0.58 -12.09 14.92
CA GLN A 133 -0.68 -12.30 14.22
C GLN A 133 -1.10 -11.09 13.38
N PHE A 134 -0.78 -9.87 13.82
CA PHE A 134 -1.00 -8.68 12.99
C PHE A 134 -0.06 -8.68 11.79
N ARG A 135 1.24 -8.94 12.00
CA ARG A 135 2.23 -9.09 10.92
C ARG A 135 1.73 -10.06 9.85
N ASP A 136 1.38 -11.28 10.25
CA ASP A 136 1.01 -12.35 9.31
C ASP A 136 -0.27 -12.03 8.54
N ARG A 137 -1.26 -11.38 9.17
CA ARG A 137 -2.48 -10.91 8.48
C ARG A 137 -2.17 -9.82 7.44
N MET A 138 -1.29 -8.88 7.78
CA MET A 138 -0.88 -7.81 6.87
C MET A 138 -0.04 -8.33 5.70
N LEU A 139 0.87 -9.27 5.96
CA LEU A 139 1.62 -9.97 4.92
C LEU A 139 0.69 -10.83 4.05
N GLY A 140 -0.31 -11.49 4.65
CA GLY A 140 -1.35 -12.21 3.91
C GLY A 140 -2.09 -11.30 2.93
N ALA A 141 -2.53 -10.12 3.37
CA ALA A 141 -3.14 -9.12 2.49
C ALA A 141 -2.17 -8.63 1.42
N PHE A 142 -0.90 -8.41 1.76
CA PHE A 142 0.12 -8.01 0.79
C PHE A 142 0.32 -9.04 -0.33
N PHE A 143 0.30 -10.34 -0.01
CA PHE A 143 0.47 -11.41 -0.99
C PHE A 143 -0.81 -11.80 -1.73
N ASP A 144 -1.94 -11.17 -1.41
CA ASP A 144 -3.24 -11.36 -2.07
C ASP A 144 -3.68 -10.07 -2.79
N PRO A 145 -3.00 -9.68 -3.88
CA PRO A 145 -3.20 -8.38 -4.51
C PRO A 145 -4.55 -8.27 -5.22
N VAL A 146 -5.03 -7.03 -5.35
CA VAL A 146 -6.24 -6.70 -6.14
C VAL A 146 -6.03 -6.95 -7.63
N ALA A 147 -4.89 -6.51 -8.17
CA ALA A 147 -4.63 -6.57 -9.60
C ALA A 147 -4.05 -7.94 -10.01
N GLY A 148 -4.72 -8.58 -10.99
CA GLY A 148 -4.33 -9.88 -11.53
C GLY A 148 -3.10 -9.80 -12.46
N GLY A 149 -2.12 -10.66 -12.20
CA GLY A 149 -0.93 -10.84 -13.03
C GLY A 149 -0.01 -11.90 -12.44
N ARG A 150 0.85 -12.50 -13.27
CA ARG A 150 1.86 -13.45 -12.76
C ARG A 150 2.89 -12.67 -11.95
N GLN A 151 2.96 -12.96 -10.65
CA GLN A 151 3.86 -12.31 -9.72
C GLN A 151 4.66 -13.36 -8.97
N ALA A 152 5.96 -13.13 -8.85
CA ALA A 152 6.79 -13.88 -7.92
C ALA A 152 6.53 -13.34 -6.51
N LYS A 153 6.30 -14.22 -5.55
CA LYS A 153 5.95 -13.86 -4.17
C LYS A 153 6.85 -14.62 -3.21
N GLY A 154 7.32 -13.97 -2.15
CA GLY A 154 8.08 -14.64 -1.11
C GLY A 154 8.27 -13.79 0.13
N ALA A 155 8.47 -14.44 1.28
CA ALA A 155 8.79 -13.79 2.54
C ALA A 155 10.11 -14.32 3.15
N ILE A 156 10.94 -13.42 3.66
CA ILE A 156 12.13 -13.77 4.47
C ILE A 156 11.92 -13.25 5.89
N LEU A 157 11.66 -14.12 6.85
CA LEU A 157 11.16 -13.74 8.17
C LEU A 157 12.14 -14.10 9.30
N SER A 158 12.03 -13.44 10.45
CA SER A 158 12.81 -13.85 11.64
C SER A 158 12.28 -15.14 12.24
N GLU A 159 10.97 -15.34 12.15
CA GLU A 159 10.25 -16.49 12.67
C GLU A 159 9.36 -17.11 11.57
N PRO A 160 9.11 -18.43 11.59
CA PRO A 160 8.22 -19.07 10.63
C PRO A 160 6.83 -18.43 10.61
N ALA A 161 6.25 -18.29 9.42
CA ALA A 161 4.87 -17.85 9.22
C ALA A 161 4.17 -18.71 8.17
N ALA A 162 2.92 -19.08 8.46
CA ALA A 162 2.07 -19.81 7.54
C ALA A 162 1.37 -18.84 6.57
N LEU A 163 2.06 -18.46 5.49
CA LEU A 163 1.52 -17.59 4.46
C LEU A 163 0.98 -18.45 3.31
N ALA A 164 -0.36 -18.52 3.17
CA ALA A 164 -1.00 -19.38 2.16
C ALA A 164 -0.60 -19.03 0.71
N SER A 165 -0.32 -17.75 0.45
CA SER A 165 -0.15 -17.20 -0.91
C SER A 165 1.32 -16.96 -1.30
N ALA A 166 2.29 -17.26 -0.42
CA ALA A 166 3.71 -17.04 -0.68
C ALA A 166 4.59 -18.01 0.11
N PRO A 167 5.64 -18.60 -0.50
CA PRO A 167 6.66 -19.33 0.25
C PRO A 167 7.38 -18.39 1.23
N SER A 168 7.67 -18.91 2.42
CA SER A 168 8.47 -18.22 3.44
C SER A 168 9.76 -19.00 3.72
N ILE A 169 10.82 -18.27 4.05
CA ILE A 169 12.06 -18.81 4.59
C ILE A 169 12.47 -17.95 5.78
N THR A 170 13.12 -18.53 6.79
CA THR A 170 13.69 -17.73 7.88
C THR A 170 15.06 -17.18 7.52
N TRP A 171 15.49 -16.10 8.17
CA TRP A 171 16.86 -15.59 8.03
C TRP A 171 17.91 -16.63 8.40
N HIS A 172 17.65 -17.44 9.43
CA HIS A 172 18.53 -18.53 9.85
C HIS A 172 18.69 -19.60 8.76
N GLU A 173 17.58 -20.11 8.23
CA GLU A 173 17.60 -21.10 7.14
C GLU A 173 18.29 -20.55 5.89
N LEU A 174 18.06 -19.27 5.57
CA LEU A 174 18.71 -18.62 4.43
C LEU A 174 20.23 -18.52 4.63
N GLN A 175 20.68 -18.20 5.85
CA GLN A 175 22.11 -18.15 6.18
C GLN A 175 22.78 -19.52 6.02
N GLU A 176 22.11 -20.61 6.36
CA GLU A 176 22.66 -21.97 6.30
C GLU A 176 22.73 -22.55 4.88
N LYS A 177 21.88 -22.08 3.94
CA LYS A 177 21.75 -22.68 2.60
C LYS A 177 22.99 -22.61 1.71
N VAL A 178 23.86 -21.61 1.88
CA VAL A 178 25.04 -21.43 1.01
C VAL A 178 26.26 -21.04 1.85
N ALA A 179 27.17 -21.98 2.08
CA ALA A 179 28.41 -21.70 2.81
C ALA A 179 29.29 -20.72 2.01
N GLY A 180 29.79 -19.66 2.65
CA GLY A 180 30.73 -18.70 2.07
C GLY A 180 30.14 -17.58 1.20
N ALA A 181 28.85 -17.64 0.82
CA ALA A 181 28.19 -16.56 0.11
C ALA A 181 27.74 -15.42 1.05
N SER A 182 27.76 -14.19 0.55
CA SER A 182 27.21 -13.02 1.26
C SER A 182 25.70 -13.16 1.44
N LEU A 183 25.13 -12.48 2.46
CA LEU A 183 23.68 -12.48 2.69
C LEU A 183 22.91 -11.99 1.46
N ASP A 184 23.45 -10.98 0.79
CA ASP A 184 22.90 -10.38 -0.42
C ASP A 184 22.82 -11.37 -1.60
N GLU A 185 23.86 -12.20 -1.79
CA GLU A 185 23.85 -13.26 -2.81
C GLU A 185 22.80 -14.32 -2.49
N LYS A 186 22.69 -14.73 -1.22
CA LYS A 186 21.69 -15.70 -0.76
C LYS A 186 20.27 -15.21 -1.00
N VAL A 187 19.99 -13.95 -0.66
CA VAL A 187 18.69 -13.31 -0.93
C VAL A 187 18.40 -13.26 -2.43
N SER A 188 19.40 -12.90 -3.25
CA SER A 188 19.25 -12.84 -4.71
C SER A 188 18.97 -14.20 -5.33
N GLU A 189 19.69 -15.24 -4.91
CA GLU A 189 19.50 -16.60 -5.39
C GLU A 189 18.11 -17.12 -5.01
N TRP A 190 17.72 -16.94 -3.75
CA TRP A 190 16.42 -17.39 -3.27
C TRP A 190 15.27 -16.68 -3.98
N THR A 191 15.35 -15.36 -4.15
CA THR A 191 14.32 -14.58 -4.86
C THR A 191 14.22 -14.96 -6.34
N SER A 192 15.35 -15.28 -6.99
CA SER A 192 15.36 -15.74 -8.39
C SER A 192 14.63 -17.09 -8.57
N ALA A 193 14.60 -17.93 -7.52
CA ALA A 193 13.90 -19.21 -7.53
C ALA A 193 12.37 -19.09 -7.36
N LEU A 194 11.85 -17.91 -6.97
CA LEU A 194 10.41 -17.69 -6.75
C LEU A 194 9.58 -17.62 -8.04
N GLY A 195 10.26 -17.57 -9.20
CA GLY A 195 9.65 -17.58 -10.52
C GLY A 195 9.72 -16.23 -11.24
N ALA A 196 9.04 -16.17 -12.39
CA ALA A 196 9.06 -14.99 -13.27
C ALA A 196 7.87 -14.06 -13.02
N GLY A 197 8.10 -12.75 -13.19
CA GLY A 197 7.07 -11.71 -13.08
C GLY A 197 7.53 -10.56 -12.18
N ARG A 198 6.60 -9.64 -11.87
CA ARG A 198 6.87 -8.59 -10.87
C ARG A 198 7.00 -9.24 -9.49
N LEU A 199 8.04 -8.88 -8.75
CA LEU A 199 8.33 -9.42 -7.44
C LEU A 199 7.52 -8.69 -6.36
N ARG A 200 6.86 -9.46 -5.49
CA ARG A 200 6.36 -9.00 -4.19
C ARG A 200 7.16 -9.71 -3.11
N LEU A 201 7.93 -8.95 -2.35
CA LEU A 201 8.84 -9.51 -1.35
C LEU A 201 8.53 -8.89 0.01
N ALA A 202 8.24 -9.76 0.98
CA ALA A 202 8.19 -9.36 2.38
C ALA A 202 9.48 -9.77 3.09
N ARG A 203 9.93 -8.95 4.03
CA ARG A 203 11.11 -9.25 4.85
C ARG A 203 10.86 -8.82 6.28
N ASP A 204 11.47 -9.50 7.22
CA ASP A 204 11.48 -9.06 8.62
C ASP A 204 12.80 -8.36 8.91
N SER A 205 12.78 -7.04 8.94
CA SER A 205 13.95 -6.20 9.22
C SER A 205 14.33 -6.22 10.70
N THR A 206 13.51 -6.80 11.59
CA THR A 206 13.82 -7.01 13.01
C THR A 206 15.18 -7.72 13.18
N TRP A 207 15.33 -8.88 12.55
CA TRP A 207 16.56 -9.67 12.65
C TRP A 207 17.77 -8.93 12.07
N LEU A 208 17.61 -8.19 10.97
CA LEU A 208 18.69 -7.38 10.39
C LEU A 208 19.16 -6.30 11.37
N LEU A 209 18.22 -5.58 11.99
CA LEU A 209 18.51 -4.52 12.96
C LEU A 209 19.15 -5.06 14.25
N GLU A 210 18.73 -6.23 14.72
CA GLU A 210 19.33 -6.88 15.90
C GLU A 210 20.78 -7.32 15.66
N ASN A 211 21.11 -7.68 14.42
CA ASN A 211 22.45 -8.09 14.00
C ASN A 211 23.30 -6.94 13.42
N ASN A 212 22.83 -5.69 13.51
CA ASN A 212 23.49 -4.50 12.95
C ASN A 212 23.85 -4.63 11.45
N LEU A 213 23.00 -5.32 10.69
CA LEU A 213 23.14 -5.43 9.25
C LEU A 213 22.38 -4.28 8.58
N GLU A 214 23.05 -3.58 7.67
CA GLU A 214 22.41 -2.52 6.89
C GLU A 214 21.43 -3.10 5.88
N GLU A 215 20.31 -2.42 5.69
CA GLU A 215 19.32 -2.75 4.68
C GLU A 215 19.78 -2.25 3.30
N THR A 216 20.83 -2.87 2.76
CA THR A 216 21.45 -2.52 1.46
C THR A 216 20.54 -2.80 0.25
N THR A 217 19.46 -3.54 0.47
CA THR A 217 18.72 -4.28 -0.55
C THR A 217 17.57 -3.49 -1.18
N ALA A 218 17.13 -2.37 -0.58
CA ALA A 218 16.11 -1.50 -1.20
C ALA A 218 16.56 -1.01 -2.59
N SER A 219 17.86 -0.76 -2.78
CA SER A 219 18.44 -0.36 -4.06
C SER A 219 18.45 -1.47 -5.12
N ARG A 220 18.46 -2.74 -4.71
CA ARG A 220 18.48 -3.91 -5.61
C ARG A 220 17.09 -4.34 -6.05
N PHE A 221 16.08 -4.06 -5.25
CA PHE A 221 14.70 -4.46 -5.50
C PHE A 221 13.81 -3.28 -5.89
N LYS A 222 14.36 -2.29 -6.60
CA LYS A 222 13.65 -1.06 -7.02
C LYS A 222 12.39 -1.29 -7.84
N ASP A 223 12.29 -2.42 -8.53
CA ASP A 223 11.11 -2.79 -9.33
C ASP A 223 10.18 -3.77 -8.61
N ALA A 224 10.49 -4.13 -7.35
CA ALA A 224 9.65 -4.99 -6.54
C ALA A 224 8.69 -4.15 -5.69
N ALA A 225 7.53 -4.72 -5.37
CA ALA A 225 6.75 -4.26 -4.23
C ALA A 225 7.39 -4.83 -2.97
N LEU A 226 7.76 -3.97 -2.02
CA LEU A 226 8.52 -4.38 -0.83
C LEU A 226 7.77 -4.06 0.46
N VAL A 227 7.71 -5.05 1.34
CA VAL A 227 7.22 -4.86 2.71
C VAL A 227 8.29 -5.32 3.68
N CYS A 228 8.71 -4.43 4.56
CA CYS A 228 9.62 -4.74 5.64
C CYS A 228 8.85 -4.68 6.96
N ALA A 229 8.76 -5.81 7.64
CA ALA A 229 8.18 -5.91 8.98
C ALA A 229 9.27 -5.57 10.01
N CYS A 230 8.94 -4.75 11.00
CA CYS A 230 9.82 -4.43 12.11
C CYS A 230 9.05 -4.50 13.42
N ASP A 231 9.54 -5.33 14.32
CA ASP A 231 8.99 -5.49 15.66
C ASP A 231 9.33 -4.27 16.51
N LEU A 232 8.32 -3.57 17.00
CA LEU A 232 8.47 -2.39 17.85
C LEU A 232 9.21 -2.67 19.17
N ARG A 233 9.40 -3.95 19.54
CA ARG A 233 10.19 -4.36 20.71
C ARG A 233 11.70 -4.13 20.53
N VAL A 234 12.22 -3.95 19.30
CA VAL A 234 13.65 -3.66 19.06
C VAL A 234 14.09 -2.29 19.58
N GLY A 235 13.14 -1.41 19.90
CA GLY A 235 13.38 -0.08 20.45
C GLY A 235 13.37 1.04 19.42
N ILE A 236 13.12 2.26 19.91
CA ILE A 236 12.82 3.44 19.09
C ILE A 236 13.94 3.82 18.11
N GLU A 237 15.19 3.69 18.51
CA GLU A 237 16.33 4.08 17.67
C GLU A 237 16.43 3.21 16.41
N ARG A 238 16.30 1.89 16.59
CA ARG A 238 16.32 0.91 15.49
C ARG A 238 15.09 1.04 14.60
N THR A 239 13.91 1.19 15.19
CA THR A 239 12.67 1.48 14.44
C THR A 239 12.81 2.76 13.63
N SER A 240 13.41 3.79 14.23
CA SER A 240 13.60 5.08 13.56
C SER A 240 14.59 5.00 12.41
N ARG A 241 15.61 4.13 12.49
CA ARG A 241 16.53 3.86 11.38
C ARG A 241 15.84 3.14 10.23
N ALA A 242 14.97 2.17 10.55
CA ALA A 242 14.17 1.48 9.53
C ALA A 242 13.29 2.47 8.76
N MET A 243 12.71 3.49 9.39
CA MET A 243 11.89 4.50 8.70
C MET A 243 12.66 5.30 7.63
N GLU A 244 13.99 5.39 7.69
CA GLU A 244 14.73 6.26 6.78
C GLU A 244 14.64 5.82 5.31
N SER A 245 14.50 4.51 5.08
CA SER A 245 14.53 3.87 3.76
C SER A 245 13.15 3.57 3.14
N HIS A 246 12.04 3.97 3.77
CA HIS A 246 10.69 3.57 3.37
C HIS A 246 9.79 4.74 2.96
N ASP A 247 8.97 4.51 1.93
CA ASP A 247 8.01 5.50 1.43
C ASP A 247 6.77 5.57 2.34
N TYR A 248 6.38 4.43 2.91
CA TYR A 248 5.18 4.28 3.70
C TYR A 248 5.43 3.58 5.02
N VAL A 249 4.63 3.91 6.03
CA VAL A 249 4.61 3.24 7.33
C VAL A 249 3.19 2.80 7.68
N VAL A 250 3.05 1.54 8.09
CA VAL A 250 1.80 0.98 8.60
C VAL A 250 2.00 0.62 10.07
N LEU A 251 1.17 1.19 10.94
CA LEU A 251 1.27 1.00 12.38
C LEU A 251 0.09 0.19 12.92
N GLU A 252 0.38 -0.89 13.64
CA GLU A 252 -0.62 -1.77 14.28
C GLU A 252 -1.69 -0.99 15.07
N ASP A 253 -1.28 -0.01 15.87
CA ASP A 253 -2.17 0.69 16.80
C ASP A 253 -3.10 1.72 16.12
N SER A 254 -2.80 2.17 14.89
CA SER A 254 -3.52 3.31 14.29
C SER A 254 -4.53 2.91 13.21
N LYS A 255 -4.44 1.71 12.63
CA LYS A 255 -5.13 1.32 11.38
C LYS A 255 -4.91 2.25 10.19
N THR A 256 -4.19 3.35 10.37
CA THR A 256 -3.85 4.38 9.39
C THR A 256 -2.54 4.04 8.72
N VAL A 257 -2.46 4.34 7.43
CA VAL A 257 -1.21 4.29 6.67
C VAL A 257 -0.60 5.68 6.67
N TYR A 258 0.71 5.78 6.79
CA TYR A 258 1.44 7.04 6.70
C TYR A 258 2.33 7.03 5.47
N ALA A 259 2.49 8.17 4.82
CA ALA A 259 3.37 8.37 3.67
C ALA A 259 4.40 9.46 3.98
N LYS A 260 5.63 9.27 3.50
CA LYS A 260 6.70 10.25 3.59
C LYS A 260 6.47 11.34 2.54
N GLU A 261 6.50 12.62 2.96
CA GLU A 261 6.46 13.78 2.06
C GLU A 261 7.84 14.19 1.54
#